data_AF-A0A956PGH5-F1
#
_entry.id   AF-A0A956PGH5-F1
#
_cell.length_a   1.000
_cell.length_b   1.000
_cell.length_c   1.000
_cell.angle_alpha   90.00
_cell.angle_beta   90.00
_cell.angle_gamma   90.00
#
_symmetry.space_group_name_H-M   'P 1'
#
loop_
_entity.id
_entity.type
_entity.pdbx_description
1 polymer ?
#
loop_
_entity_poly.entity_id
_entity_poly.type
_entity_poly.pdbx_seq_one_letter_code
_entity_poly.pdbx_strand_id
1 'polypeptide(L)'
;MRYLTHSILAALLLFGVAAAEPTISVQDVPSNEYAQWLSDKEALWIKEFDNLKPFAPEQVRSMEATRAKIMANAQALEGTSSDSKADELKNETNQLVFGLENSLEEVYGNLQQKSGPALVLNL
;
A
#
# COMPACT_ATOMS: atom_id res chain seq x y z
N MET A 1 34.31 7.40 11.59
CA MET A 1 33.03 7.30 10.87
C MET A 1 32.65 5.84 10.74
N ARG A 2 31.65 5.36 11.49
CA ARG A 2 31.03 4.06 11.25
C ARG A 2 29.79 3.87 12.14
N TYR A 3 28.71 3.48 11.48
CA TYR A 3 27.45 2.89 11.99
C TYR A 3 26.47 3.81 12.73
N LEU A 4 25.46 4.28 11.98
CA LEU A 4 24.15 4.59 12.55
C LEU A 4 23.02 4.21 11.58
N THR A 5 23.04 2.97 11.09
CA THR A 5 21.86 2.34 10.47
C THR A 5 21.03 1.73 11.58
N HIS A 6 20.40 2.59 12.38
CA HIS A 6 19.36 2.19 13.32
C HIS A 6 18.03 2.24 12.58
N SER A 7 17.63 1.07 12.10
CA SER A 7 16.27 0.53 12.17
C SER A 7 15.14 1.56 12.16
N ILE A 8 14.56 1.79 10.98
CA ILE A 8 13.18 2.31 10.86
C ILE A 8 12.20 1.40 11.65
N LEU A 9 12.54 0.12 11.80
CA LEU A 9 11.82 -0.84 12.66
C LEU A 9 11.91 -0.56 14.17
N ALA A 10 12.94 0.16 14.65
CA ALA A 10 13.11 0.47 16.07
C ALA A 10 12.45 1.81 16.48
N ALA A 11 12.19 2.69 15.51
CA ALA A 11 11.43 3.93 15.77
C ALA A 11 9.95 3.66 16.07
N LEU A 12 9.42 2.50 15.66
CA LEU A 12 8.04 2.07 15.92
C LEU A 12 7.83 1.38 17.27
N LEU A 13 8.90 1.02 17.99
CA LEU A 13 8.79 0.23 19.24
C LEU A 13 8.99 1.07 20.53
N LEU A 14 9.29 2.36 20.43
CA LEU A 14 9.57 3.23 21.59
C LEU A 14 8.55 4.34 21.83
N PHE A 15 7.47 4.43 21.05
CA PHE A 15 6.32 5.28 21.38
C PHE A 15 5.19 4.46 21.99
N GLY A 16 5.37 4.13 23.27
CA GLY A 16 4.23 4.03 24.18
C GLY A 16 3.68 5.44 24.43
N VAL A 17 2.94 5.99 23.47
CA VAL A 17 2.19 7.24 23.62
C VAL A 17 0.91 7.09 22.82
N ALA A 18 -0.22 7.26 23.51
CA ALA A 18 -1.53 7.34 22.89
C ALA A 18 -1.54 8.39 21.77
N ALA A 19 -1.73 7.97 20.52
CA ALA A 19 -2.01 8.87 19.43
C ALA A 19 -2.69 8.07 18.31
N ALA A 20 -3.94 8.47 18.06
CA ALA A 20 -4.78 8.20 16.91
C ALA A 20 -4.15 7.40 15.76
N GLU A 21 -4.86 6.33 15.39
CA GLU A 21 -5.04 5.91 14.01
C GLU A 21 -4.52 6.93 12.98
N PRO A 22 -3.49 6.62 12.17
CA PRO A 22 -3.50 7.05 10.80
C PRO A 22 -4.21 5.93 10.02
N THR A 23 -5.47 5.66 10.40
CA THR A 23 -6.48 5.34 9.40
C THR A 23 -6.55 6.61 8.57
N ILE A 24 -5.63 6.80 7.63
CA ILE A 24 -5.92 7.66 6.49
C ILE A 24 -6.99 6.85 5.78
N SER A 25 -8.23 7.00 6.27
CA SER A 25 -9.41 6.54 5.60
C SER A 25 -9.26 7.07 4.21
N VAL A 26 -9.29 6.19 3.23
CA VAL A 26 -9.07 6.59 1.83
C VAL A 26 -10.10 7.65 1.39
N GLN A 27 -11.18 7.82 2.17
CA GLN A 27 -12.18 8.89 2.07
C GLN A 27 -11.69 10.30 2.45
N ASP A 28 -10.60 10.46 3.22
CA ASP A 28 -10.15 11.76 3.74
C ASP A 28 -9.07 12.44 2.88
N VAL A 29 -8.61 11.82 1.79
CA VAL A 29 -7.59 12.40 0.92
C VAL A 29 -8.18 13.58 0.12
N PRO A 30 -7.64 14.81 0.26
CA PRO A 30 -8.12 15.97 -0.49
C PRO A 30 -8.02 15.73 -2.01
N SER A 31 -9.01 16.22 -2.76
CA SER A 31 -9.08 15.97 -4.21
C SER A 31 -7.89 16.51 -5.00
N ASN A 32 -7.25 17.59 -4.52
CA ASN A 32 -6.05 18.18 -5.09
C ASN A 32 -4.76 17.39 -4.79
N GLU A 33 -4.80 16.49 -3.80
CA GLU A 33 -3.66 15.66 -3.37
C GLU A 33 -3.82 14.19 -3.79
N TYR A 34 -5.01 13.80 -4.23
CA TYR A 34 -5.36 12.42 -4.58
C TYR A 34 -4.42 11.78 -5.62
N ALA A 35 -4.05 12.53 -6.65
CA ALA A 35 -3.13 12.05 -7.69
C ALA A 35 -1.72 11.80 -7.13
N GLN A 36 -1.22 12.69 -6.27
CA GLN A 36 0.08 12.53 -5.62
C GLN A 36 0.07 11.35 -4.65
N TRP A 37 -0.96 11.29 -3.80
CA TRP A 37 -1.16 10.18 -2.87
C TRP A 37 -1.16 8.82 -3.58
N LEU A 38 -1.87 8.73 -4.72
CA LEU A 38 -1.94 7.49 -5.48
C LEU A 38 -0.59 7.15 -6.13
N SER A 39 0.15 8.14 -6.62
CA SER A 39 1.51 7.96 -7.13
C SER A 39 2.48 7.45 -6.05
N ASP A 40 2.35 7.93 -4.81
CA ASP A 40 3.21 7.49 -3.70
C ASP A 40 2.90 6.04 -3.30
N LYS A 41 1.60 5.68 -3.26
CA LYS A 41 1.16 4.29 -3.04
C LYS A 41 1.66 3.35 -4.13
N GLU A 42 1.60 3.80 -5.37
CA GLU A 42 2.05 3.06 -6.54
C GLU A 42 3.55 2.72 -6.45
N ALA A 43 4.39 3.70 -6.10
CA ALA A 43 5.82 3.47 -5.90
C ALA A 43 6.11 2.46 -4.77
N LEU A 44 5.33 2.50 -3.68
CA LEU A 44 5.44 1.54 -2.59
C LEU A 44 5.08 0.12 -3.07
N TRP A 45 3.94 -0.07 -3.72
CA TRP A 45 3.50 -1.39 -4.16
C TRP A 45 4.47 -2.06 -5.12
N ILE A 46 5.08 -1.32 -6.06
CA ILE A 46 6.10 -1.88 -6.95
C ILE A 46 7.24 -2.51 -6.15
N LYS A 47 7.73 -1.79 -5.14
CA LYS A 47 8.81 -2.27 -4.27
C LYS A 47 8.38 -3.49 -3.46
N GLU A 48 7.20 -3.45 -2.86
CA GLU A 48 6.66 -4.56 -2.07
C GLU A 48 6.44 -5.82 -2.93
N PHE A 49 5.93 -5.65 -4.16
CA PHE A 49 5.72 -6.77 -5.08
C PHE A 49 7.03 -7.41 -5.52
N ASP A 50 8.05 -6.62 -5.82
CA ASP A 50 9.37 -7.15 -6.18
C ASP A 50 10.02 -7.92 -5.02
N ASN A 51 9.84 -7.45 -3.79
CA ASN A 51 10.26 -8.17 -2.59
C ASN A 51 9.48 -9.48 -2.39
N LEU A 52 8.17 -9.49 -2.66
CA LEU A 52 7.31 -10.65 -2.43
C LEU A 52 7.35 -11.69 -3.56
N LYS A 53 7.68 -11.31 -4.80
CA LYS A 53 7.71 -12.20 -5.98
C LYS A 53 8.44 -13.54 -5.76
N PRO A 54 9.62 -13.59 -5.11
CA PRO A 54 10.33 -14.85 -4.87
C PRO A 54 9.61 -15.80 -3.90
N PHE A 55 8.72 -15.28 -3.06
CA PHE A 55 8.11 -16.03 -1.95
C PHE A 55 6.63 -16.33 -2.17
N ALA A 56 5.91 -15.43 -2.84
CA ALA A 56 4.46 -15.49 -3.05
C ALA A 56 4.05 -15.03 -4.48
N PRO A 57 4.59 -15.67 -5.54
CA PRO A 57 4.44 -15.17 -6.91
C PRO A 57 2.98 -15.14 -7.41
N GLU A 58 2.15 -16.09 -6.99
CA GLU A 58 0.73 -16.15 -7.39
C GLU A 58 -0.09 -15.06 -6.70
N GLN A 59 0.19 -14.81 -5.41
CA GLN A 59 -0.44 -13.72 -4.65
C GLN A 59 -0.04 -12.36 -5.24
N VAL A 60 1.24 -12.18 -5.55
CA VAL A 60 1.71 -10.95 -6.20
C VAL A 60 1.04 -10.75 -7.56
N ARG A 61 0.88 -11.80 -8.38
CA ARG A 61 0.17 -11.67 -9.66
C ARG A 61 -1.27 -11.18 -9.49
N SER A 62 -1.98 -11.68 -8.47
CA SER A 62 -3.33 -11.21 -8.13
C SER A 62 -3.33 -9.73 -7.71
N MET A 63 -2.37 -9.34 -6.85
CA MET A 63 -2.21 -7.97 -6.39
C MET A 63 -1.81 -7.01 -7.53
N GLU A 64 -0.98 -7.44 -8.48
CA GLU A 64 -0.63 -6.68 -9.69
C GLU A 64 -1.85 -6.44 -10.58
N ALA A 65 -2.81 -7.37 -10.65
CA ALA A 65 -4.06 -7.17 -11.36
C ALA A 65 -4.95 -6.11 -10.68
N THR A 66 -5.05 -6.14 -9.35
CA THR A 66 -5.75 -5.11 -8.58
C THR A 66 -5.10 -3.74 -8.76
N ARG A 67 -3.77 -3.66 -8.66
CA ARG A 67 -2.99 -2.44 -8.97
C ARG A 67 -3.28 -1.92 -10.38
N ALA A 68 -3.29 -2.78 -11.39
CA ALA A 68 -3.59 -2.36 -12.76
C ALA A 68 -4.99 -1.73 -12.87
N LYS A 69 -5.98 -2.27 -12.16
CA LYS A 69 -7.33 -1.69 -12.10
C LYS A 69 -7.35 -0.33 -11.40
N ILE A 70 -6.60 -0.17 -10.31
CA ILE A 70 -6.44 1.11 -9.61
C ILE A 70 -5.86 2.16 -10.57
N MET A 71 -4.82 1.82 -11.34
CA MET A 71 -4.20 2.73 -12.31
C MET A 71 -5.14 3.07 -13.47
N ALA A 72 -5.96 2.11 -13.94
CA ALA A 72 -6.97 2.36 -14.96
C ALA A 72 -8.03 3.36 -14.46
N ASN A 73 -8.47 3.26 -13.20
CA ASN A 73 -9.38 4.21 -12.60
C ASN A 73 -8.75 5.60 -12.42
N ALA A 74 -7.46 5.67 -12.09
CA ALA A 74 -6.72 6.92 -12.01
C ALA A 74 -6.68 7.65 -13.36
N GLN A 75 -6.40 6.93 -14.46
CA GLN A 75 -6.43 7.49 -15.80
C GLN A 75 -7.84 7.95 -16.19
N ALA A 76 -8.88 7.20 -15.80
CA ALA A 76 -10.27 7.60 -16.03
C ALA A 76 -10.65 8.86 -15.22
N LEU A 77 -10.07 9.06 -14.04
CA LEU A 77 -10.25 10.27 -13.22
C LEU A 77 -9.63 11.50 -13.86
N GLU A 78 -8.47 11.38 -14.52
CA GLU A 78 -7.85 12.51 -15.24
C GLU A 78 -8.68 12.95 -16.44
N GLY A 79 -9.39 12.02 -17.08
CA GLY A 79 -10.19 12.28 -18.28
C GLY A 79 -11.67 12.59 -18.04
N THR A 80 -12.18 12.46 -16.81
CA THR A 80 -13.61 12.69 -16.52
C THR A 80 -13.91 14.17 -16.27
N SER A 81 -14.96 14.67 -16.92
CA SER A 81 -15.50 16.02 -16.68
C SER A 81 -16.76 16.02 -15.82
N SER A 82 -17.18 14.85 -15.35
CA SER A 82 -18.39 14.67 -14.53
C SER A 82 -18.00 14.44 -13.08
N ASP A 83 -18.46 15.33 -12.20
CA ASP A 83 -18.20 15.25 -10.75
C ASP A 83 -18.73 13.94 -10.15
N SER A 84 -19.96 13.55 -10.49
CA SER A 84 -20.55 12.30 -10.01
C SER A 84 -19.77 11.06 -10.46
N LYS A 85 -19.24 11.07 -11.70
CA LYS A 85 -18.42 9.98 -12.21
C LYS A 85 -17.04 9.96 -11.55
N ALA A 86 -16.48 11.14 -11.25
CA ALA A 86 -15.24 11.27 -10.51
C ALA A 86 -15.38 10.70 -9.08
N ASP A 87 -16.49 10.97 -8.41
CA ASP A 87 -16.74 10.45 -7.06
C ASP A 87 -16.90 8.92 -7.04
N GLU A 88 -17.62 8.36 -8.02
CA GLU A 88 -17.72 6.91 -8.21
C GLU A 88 -16.35 6.25 -8.41
N LEU A 89 -15.54 6.82 -9.31
CA LEU A 89 -14.21 6.29 -9.62
C LEU A 89 -13.27 6.39 -8.42
N LYS A 90 -13.30 7.50 -7.67
CA LYS A 90 -12.56 7.64 -6.41
C LYS A 90 -13.00 6.57 -5.40
N ASN A 91 -14.30 6.39 -5.21
CA ASN A 91 -14.80 5.40 -4.26
C ASN A 91 -14.40 3.97 -4.63
N GLU A 92 -14.51 3.60 -5.91
CA GLU A 92 -14.04 2.29 -6.38
C GLU A 92 -12.53 2.14 -6.20
N THR A 93 -11.75 3.15 -6.58
CA THR A 93 -10.28 3.16 -6.42
C THR A 93 -9.91 2.97 -4.96
N ASN A 94 -10.60 3.67 -4.06
CA ASN A 94 -10.38 3.59 -2.62
C ASN A 94 -10.62 2.19 -2.05
N GLN A 95 -11.69 1.53 -2.49
CA GLN A 95 -11.99 0.15 -2.10
C GLN A 95 -10.91 -0.81 -2.61
N LEU A 96 -10.45 -0.62 -3.84
CA LEU A 96 -9.38 -1.43 -4.42
C LEU A 96 -8.06 -1.24 -3.68
N VAL A 97 -7.71 0.00 -3.33
CA VAL A 97 -6.52 0.33 -2.52
C VAL A 97 -6.57 -0.37 -1.17
N PHE A 98 -7.68 -0.22 -0.44
CA PHE A 98 -7.85 -0.88 0.85
C PHE A 98 -7.75 -2.41 0.73
N GLY A 99 -8.39 -3.01 -0.29
CA GLY A 99 -8.30 -4.45 -0.53
C GLY A 99 -6.88 -4.92 -0.85
N LEU A 100 -6.13 -4.12 -1.61
CA LEU A 100 -4.73 -4.39 -1.96
C LEU A 100 -3.82 -4.37 -0.74
N GLU A 101 -3.98 -3.37 0.13
CA GLU A 101 -3.19 -3.22 1.35
C GLU A 101 -3.46 -4.36 2.35
N ASN A 102 -4.72 -4.75 2.53
CA ASN A 102 -5.05 -5.92 3.34
C ASN A 102 -4.42 -7.21 2.79
N SER A 103 -4.40 -7.36 1.45
CA SER A 103 -3.79 -8.53 0.81
C SER A 103 -2.28 -8.56 1.05
N LEU A 104 -1.60 -7.41 1.00
CA LEU A 104 -0.18 -7.29 1.33
C LEU A 104 0.08 -7.69 2.79
N GLU A 105 -0.71 -7.17 3.73
CA GLU A 105 -0.59 -7.50 5.15
C GLU A 105 -0.79 -9.01 5.39
N GLU A 106 -1.78 -9.63 4.75
CA GLU A 106 -2.04 -11.06 4.86
C GLU A 106 -0.86 -11.89 4.34
N VAL A 107 -0.29 -11.52 3.20
CA VAL A 107 0.88 -12.21 2.63
C VAL A 107 2.08 -12.09 3.58
N TYR A 108 2.34 -10.90 4.11
CA TYR A 108 3.42 -10.70 5.08
C TYR A 108 3.21 -11.51 6.37
N GLY A 109 2.00 -11.52 6.92
CA GLY A 109 1.66 -12.33 8.10
C GLY A 109 1.86 -13.82 7.84
N ASN A 110 1.42 -14.31 6.68
CA ASN A 110 1.60 -15.71 6.27
C ASN A 110 3.08 -16.08 6.11
N LEU A 111 3.90 -15.19 5.53
CA LEU A 111 5.34 -15.41 5.41
C LEU A 111 6.02 -15.41 6.78
N GLN A 112 5.70 -14.45 7.66
CA GLN A 112 6.24 -14.41 9.02
C GLN A 112 5.94 -15.69 9.80
N GLN A 113 4.72 -16.23 9.69
CA GLN A 113 4.34 -17.49 10.34
C GLN A 113 5.11 -18.70 9.77
N LYS A 114 5.26 -18.78 8.44
CA LYS A 114 5.93 -19.91 7.78
C LYS A 114 7.44 -19.92 7.96
N SER A 115 8.04 -18.74 8.06
CA SER A 115 9.49 -18.56 7.99
C SER A 115 10.15 -18.33 9.35
N GLY A 116 9.36 -18.12 10.41
CA GLY A 116 9.85 -17.60 11.69
C GLY A 116 10.38 -16.16 11.57
N PRO A 117 10.73 -15.49 12.68
CA PRO A 117 11.11 -14.07 12.69
C PRO A 117 12.40 -13.73 11.90
N ALA A 118 13.14 -14.72 11.39
CA ALA A 118 14.46 -14.53 10.77
C ALA A 118 14.43 -14.15 9.27
N LEU A 119 13.33 -14.37 8.55
CA LEU A 119 13.23 -14.02 7.12
C LEU A 119 12.60 -12.64 6.86
N VAL A 120 11.94 -12.05 7.85
CA VAL A 120 11.29 -10.73 7.74
C VAL A 120 12.31 -9.57 7.78
N LEU A 121 13.53 -9.83 8.27
CA LEU A 121 14.58 -8.80 8.44
C LEU A 121 15.52 -8.62 7.23
N ASN A 122 15.41 -9.47 6.20
CA ASN A 122 16.25 -9.42 4.99
C ASN A 122 15.44 -9.13 3.70
N LEU A 123 14.16 -8.76 3.84
CA LEU A 123 13.28 -8.29 2.76
C LEU A 123 13.16 -6.76 2.78
#